data_AF-A0A7R9UZ77-F1
#
_entry.id   AF-A0A7R9UZ77-F1
#
_cell.length_a   1.000
_cell.length_b   1.000
_cell.length_c   1.000
_cell.angle_alpha   90.00
_cell.angle_beta   90.00
_cell.angle_gamma   90.00
#
_symmetry.space_group_name_H-M   'P 1'
#
loop_
_entity.id
_entity.type
_entity.pdbx_description
1 polymer ?
#
loop_
_entity_poly.entity_id
_entity_poly.type
_entity_poly.pdbx_seq_one_letter_code
_entity_poly.pdbx_strand_id
1 'polypeptide(L)'
;AAAFGTSRALAWAQDRLVSARRAAFAEELVVAERMRADAEASRDAEGLSEAIDQLGEIEERISRDRIGALVTDIARVRRDDALGAARRLMAAHAASRHVLEVQFEGESGFGSGVTQNFYSTVASELIAAEESARTPLWLGGGGGSGVGNDEFAGGLFPRPLNPHAAATE
;
A
#
# COMPACT_ATOMS: atom_id res chain seq x y z
N ALA A 1 12.46 -15.73 5.79
CA ALA A 1 12.45 -14.25 5.68
C ALA A 1 11.00 -13.80 5.70
N ALA A 2 10.64 -12.79 6.50
CA ALA A 2 9.25 -12.38 6.63
C ALA A 2 8.78 -11.67 5.36
N ALA A 3 7.77 -12.22 4.68
CA ALA A 3 7.16 -11.72 3.44
C ALA A 3 6.31 -10.44 3.62
N PHE A 4 6.45 -9.75 4.75
CA PHE A 4 5.60 -8.63 5.14
C PHE A 4 6.37 -7.30 5.13
N GLY A 5 7.01 -6.96 4.01
CA GLY A 5 7.51 -5.62 3.68
C GLY A 5 8.27 -4.86 4.79
N THR A 6 8.19 -3.52 4.75
CA THR A 6 8.63 -2.66 5.86
C THR A 6 7.72 -2.80 7.07
N SER A 7 8.29 -2.77 8.28
CA SER A 7 7.51 -2.74 9.53
C SER A 7 6.43 -1.65 9.48
N ARG A 8 5.16 -2.05 9.52
CA ARG A 8 4.02 -1.12 9.53
C ARG A 8 4.09 -0.14 10.70
N ALA A 9 4.65 -0.57 11.82
CA ALA A 9 4.90 0.30 12.98
C ALA A 9 5.95 1.37 12.66
N LEU A 10 7.02 1.01 11.94
CA LEU A 10 8.05 1.96 11.50
C LEU A 10 7.50 2.94 10.46
N ALA A 11 6.81 2.44 9.43
CA ALA A 11 6.19 3.28 8.40
C ALA A 11 5.18 4.25 9.02
N TRP A 12 4.32 3.77 9.92
CA TRP A 12 3.37 4.60 10.65
C TRP A 12 4.05 5.65 11.55
N ALA A 13 5.13 5.28 12.25
CA ALA A 13 5.89 6.22 13.08
C ALA A 13 6.57 7.30 12.23
N GLN A 14 7.14 6.92 11.09
CA GLN A 14 7.76 7.87 10.15
C GLN A 14 6.73 8.80 9.51
N ASP A 15 5.57 8.29 9.08
CA ASP A 15 4.47 9.11 8.56
C ASP A 15 3.98 10.13 9.59
N ARG A 16 3.83 9.73 10.86
CA ARG A 16 3.44 10.65 11.93
C ARG A 16 4.47 11.74 12.18
N LEU A 17 5.75 11.38 12.20
CA LEU A 17 6.85 12.34 12.37
C LEU A 17 6.91 13.33 11.21
N VAL A 18 6.84 12.83 9.96
CA VAL A 18 6.83 13.67 8.76
C VAL A 18 5.59 14.56 8.73
N SER A 19 4.41 14.03 9.07
CA SER A 19 3.18 14.82 9.11
C SER A 19 3.24 15.93 10.14
N ALA A 20 3.75 15.66 11.35
CA ALA A 20 3.92 16.66 12.39
C ALA A 20 4.95 17.74 11.99
N ARG A 21 6.05 17.35 11.35
CA ARG A 21 7.05 18.29 10.82
C ARG A 21 6.48 19.14 9.69
N ARG A 22 5.77 18.53 8.72
CA ARG A 22 5.07 19.27 7.64
C ARG A 22 4.08 20.28 8.20
N ALA A 23 3.33 19.91 9.24
CA ALA A 23 2.43 20.85 9.91
C ALA A 23 3.19 22.01 10.57
N ALA A 24 4.35 21.75 11.19
CA ALA A 24 5.19 22.79 11.79
C ALA A 24 5.79 23.75 10.75
N PHE A 25 6.05 23.29 9.53
CA PHE A 25 6.59 24.09 8.42
C PHE A 25 5.51 24.54 7.41
N ALA A 26 4.22 24.37 7.72
CA ALA A 26 3.15 24.64 6.77
C ALA A 26 3.11 26.11 6.30
N GLU A 27 3.35 27.04 7.21
CA GLU A 27 3.40 28.48 6.88
C GLU A 27 4.59 28.82 5.98
N GLU A 28 5.79 28.31 6.31
CA GLU A 28 7.01 28.48 5.49
C GLU A 28 6.81 27.88 4.08
N LEU A 29 6.21 26.69 3.98
CA LEU A 29 5.88 26.03 2.71
C LEU A 29 4.94 26.88 1.85
N VAL A 30 3.84 27.39 2.43
CA VAL A 30 2.87 28.22 1.70
C VAL A 30 3.53 29.50 1.17
N VAL A 31 4.42 30.11 1.95
CA VAL A 31 5.17 31.31 1.52
C VAL A 31 6.10 30.96 0.35
N ALA A 32 6.89 29.89 0.46
CA ALA A 32 7.82 29.46 -0.58
C ALA A 32 7.10 29.03 -1.87
N GLU A 33 5.98 28.31 -1.77
CA GLU A 33 5.14 27.94 -2.92
C GLU A 33 4.57 29.17 -3.62
N ARG A 34 4.17 30.19 -2.85
CA ARG A 34 3.68 31.46 -3.40
C ARG A 34 4.78 32.22 -4.12
N MET A 35 5.98 32.31 -3.55
CA MET A 35 7.14 32.91 -4.21
C MET A 35 7.46 32.21 -5.54
N ARG A 36 7.40 30.87 -5.56
CA ARG A 36 7.56 30.09 -6.80
C ARG A 36 6.52 30.44 -7.84
N ALA A 37 5.24 30.48 -7.46
CA ALA A 37 4.14 30.80 -8.35
C ALA A 37 4.24 32.22 -8.92
N ASP A 38 4.63 33.20 -8.09
CA ASP A 38 4.81 34.59 -8.51
C ASP A 38 6.01 34.74 -9.47
N ALA A 39 7.11 34.00 -9.24
CA ALA A 39 8.26 33.96 -10.13
C ALA A 39 7.96 33.27 -11.48
N GLU A 40 7.22 32.14 -11.46
CA GLU A 40 6.72 31.47 -12.66
C GLU A 40 5.83 32.41 -13.49
N ALA A 41 4.90 33.11 -12.84
CA ALA A 41 4.00 34.06 -13.49
C ALA A 41 4.74 35.24 -14.12
N SER A 42 5.79 35.71 -13.45
CA SER A 42 6.64 36.81 -13.92
C SER A 42 7.70 36.38 -14.94
N ARG A 43 7.84 35.05 -15.19
CA ARG A 43 8.92 34.45 -15.99
C ARG A 43 10.32 34.87 -15.52
N ASP A 44 10.45 35.07 -14.21
CA ASP A 44 11.72 35.39 -13.57
C ASP A 44 12.47 34.08 -13.27
N ALA A 45 13.51 33.81 -14.07
CA ALA A 45 14.30 32.59 -13.94
C ALA A 45 15.13 32.57 -12.65
N GLU A 46 15.59 33.74 -12.16
CA GLU A 46 16.42 33.84 -10.97
C GLU A 46 15.56 33.65 -9.71
N GLY A 47 14.43 34.37 -9.64
CA GLY A 47 13.45 34.19 -8.56
C GLY A 47 12.84 32.78 -8.51
N LEU A 48 12.68 32.12 -9.67
CA LEU A 48 12.22 30.73 -9.71
C LEU A 48 13.27 29.77 -9.12
N SER A 49 14.55 29.97 -9.46
CA SER A 49 15.63 29.16 -8.89
C SER A 49 15.70 29.33 -7.37
N GLU A 50 15.64 30.56 -6.88
CA GLU A 50 15.67 30.85 -5.45
C GLU A 50 14.48 30.21 -4.70
N ALA A 51 13.27 30.30 -5.26
CA ALA A 51 12.10 29.68 -4.67
C ALA A 51 12.19 28.14 -4.65
N ILE A 52 12.79 27.52 -5.68
CA ILE A 52 13.05 26.08 -5.72
C ILE A 52 14.07 25.69 -4.65
N ASP A 53 15.16 26.45 -4.50
CA ASP A 53 16.18 26.19 -3.49
C ASP A 53 15.60 26.28 -2.07
N GLN A 54 14.80 27.32 -1.79
CA GLN A 54 14.10 27.47 -0.51
C GLN A 54 13.12 26.31 -0.22
N LEU A 55 12.36 25.87 -1.22
CA LEU A 55 11.49 24.69 -1.08
C LEU A 55 12.31 23.44 -0.77
N GLY A 56 13.45 23.24 -1.45
CA GLY A 56 14.37 22.14 -1.21
C GLY A 56 14.93 22.13 0.21
N GLU A 57 15.32 23.29 0.75
CA GLU A 57 15.81 23.41 2.13
C GLU A 57 14.73 23.06 3.17
N ILE A 58 13.48 23.50 2.92
CA ILE A 58 12.35 23.16 3.79
C ILE A 58 12.07 21.64 3.74
N GLU A 59 12.11 21.04 2.55
CA GLU A 59 11.96 19.59 2.38
C GLU A 59 13.07 18.80 3.06
N GLU A 60 14.31 19.26 2.98
CA GLU A 60 15.46 18.66 3.68
C GLU A 60 15.25 18.72 5.20
N ARG A 61 14.82 19.87 5.75
CA ARG A 61 14.49 20.03 7.17
C ARG A 61 13.35 19.12 7.63
N ILE A 62 12.33 18.93 6.79
CA ILE A 62 11.21 17.99 7.06
C ILE A 62 11.70 16.54 7.04
N SER A 63 12.64 16.20 6.17
CA SER A 63 13.12 14.83 5.96
C SER A 63 14.28 14.41 6.87
N ARG A 64 14.98 15.35 7.50
CA ARG A 64 16.17 15.12 8.34
C ARG A 64 15.99 14.05 9.43
N ASP A 65 14.81 13.97 10.01
CA ASP A 65 14.50 13.03 11.10
C ASP A 65 14.00 11.67 10.60
N ARG A 66 13.89 11.45 9.29
CA ARG A 66 13.54 10.13 8.74
C ARG A 66 14.71 9.17 8.93
N ILE A 67 14.40 7.98 9.41
CA ILE A 67 15.36 6.88 9.46
C ILE A 67 15.35 6.20 8.08
N GLY A 68 16.17 6.73 7.17
CA GLY A 68 16.25 6.28 5.77
C GLY A 68 15.04 6.67 4.92
N ALA A 69 15.06 6.26 3.65
CA ALA A 69 13.91 6.38 2.76
C ALA A 69 13.19 5.03 2.68
N LEU A 70 11.89 5.02 2.97
CA LEU A 70 11.01 3.94 2.52
C LEU A 70 11.05 3.94 0.99
N VAL A 71 11.71 2.94 0.42
CA VAL A 71 11.67 2.72 -1.03
C VAL A 71 10.32 2.10 -1.36
N THR A 72 9.71 2.57 -2.44
CA THR A 72 8.40 2.12 -2.91
C THR A 72 8.55 1.45 -4.26
N ASP A 73 7.99 0.25 -4.39
CA ASP A 73 7.83 -0.45 -5.66
C ASP A 73 6.41 -0.17 -6.19
N ILE A 74 6.32 0.44 -7.36
CA ILE A 74 5.03 0.73 -8.01
C ILE A 74 4.69 -0.41 -8.98
N ALA A 75 3.59 -1.11 -8.69
CA ALA A 75 3.08 -2.19 -9.52
C ALA A 75 1.89 -1.71 -10.36
N ARG A 76 2.02 -1.86 -11.69
CA ARG A 76 0.92 -1.60 -12.62
C ARG A 76 0.04 -2.83 -12.73
N VAL A 77 -1.26 -2.66 -12.50
CA VAL A 77 -2.23 -3.76 -12.52
C VAL A 77 -3.47 -3.39 -13.32
N ARG A 78 -4.11 -4.39 -13.91
CA ARG A 78 -5.42 -4.24 -14.55
C ARG A 78 -6.51 -4.51 -13.54
N ARG A 79 -7.61 -3.75 -13.56
CA ARG A 79 -8.77 -4.00 -12.69
C ARG A 79 -9.43 -5.35 -12.97
N ASP A 80 -9.48 -5.75 -14.23
CA ASP A 80 -10.22 -6.95 -14.67
C ASP A 80 -9.54 -8.28 -14.27
N ASP A 81 -8.32 -8.24 -13.73
CA ASP A 81 -7.55 -9.42 -13.31
C ASP A 81 -6.88 -9.16 -11.94
N ALA A 82 -7.64 -8.67 -10.96
CA ALA A 82 -7.09 -8.28 -9.67
C ALA A 82 -6.45 -9.47 -8.92
N LEU A 83 -7.14 -10.61 -8.81
CA LEU A 83 -6.59 -11.80 -8.16
C LEU A 83 -5.39 -12.40 -8.90
N GLY A 84 -5.43 -12.47 -10.23
CA GLY A 84 -4.30 -12.95 -11.02
C GLY A 84 -3.09 -12.03 -10.92
N ALA A 85 -3.30 -10.71 -10.94
CA ALA A 85 -2.28 -9.71 -10.68
C ALA A 85 -1.70 -9.85 -9.28
N ALA A 86 -2.54 -10.04 -8.25
CA ALA A 86 -2.12 -10.23 -6.87
C ALA A 86 -1.19 -11.43 -6.72
N ARG A 87 -1.52 -12.58 -7.33
CA ARG A 87 -0.66 -13.77 -7.26
C ARG A 87 0.72 -13.53 -7.85
N ARG A 88 0.80 -12.90 -9.04
CA ARG A 88 2.07 -12.56 -9.69
C ARG A 88 2.86 -11.55 -8.85
N LEU A 89 2.16 -10.56 -8.32
CA LEU A 89 2.75 -9.47 -7.55
C LEU A 89 3.32 -9.96 -6.22
N MET A 90 2.58 -10.80 -5.49
CA MET A 90 3.07 -11.39 -4.24
C MET A 90 4.28 -12.28 -4.50
N ALA A 91 4.30 -13.06 -5.59
CA ALA A 91 5.46 -13.88 -5.95
C ALA A 91 6.71 -13.02 -6.27
N ALA A 92 6.53 -11.91 -7.01
CA ALA A 92 7.63 -11.01 -7.35
C ALA A 92 8.12 -10.18 -6.14
N HIS A 93 7.20 -9.77 -5.26
CA HIS A 93 7.48 -8.87 -4.14
C HIS A 93 7.84 -9.60 -2.84
N ALA A 94 7.71 -10.93 -2.78
CA ALA A 94 7.91 -11.72 -1.55
C ALA A 94 9.28 -11.52 -0.87
N ALA A 95 10.32 -11.25 -1.66
CA ALA A 95 11.67 -10.99 -1.15
C ALA A 95 11.98 -9.50 -0.94
N SER A 96 11.12 -8.60 -1.46
CA SER A 96 11.29 -7.15 -1.34
C SER A 96 10.86 -6.67 0.04
N ARG A 97 11.59 -5.68 0.56
CA ARG A 97 11.21 -4.94 1.77
C ARG A 97 10.62 -3.58 1.45
N HIS A 98 10.48 -3.23 0.17
CA HIS A 98 9.93 -1.97 -0.25
C HIS A 98 8.43 -1.92 0.02
N VAL A 99 7.90 -0.71 0.17
CA VAL A 99 6.45 -0.48 0.20
C VAL A 99 5.90 -0.83 -1.17
N LEU A 100 4.89 -1.68 -1.21
CA LEU A 100 4.20 -1.98 -2.46
C LEU A 100 3.07 -0.96 -2.66
N GLU A 101 3.10 -0.24 -3.77
CA GLU A 101 2.01 0.63 -4.21
C GLU A 101 1.44 0.20 -5.55
N VAL A 102 0.12 0.25 -5.68
CA VAL A 102 -0.60 -0.17 -6.88
C VAL A 102 -1.00 1.05 -7.70
N GLN A 103 -0.80 0.94 -9.01
CA GLN A 103 -1.32 1.85 -10.03
C GLN A 103 -2.19 1.04 -11.00
N PHE A 104 -3.46 1.44 -11.16
CA PHE A 104 -4.32 0.80 -12.16
C PHE A 104 -3.99 1.32 -13.56
N GLU A 105 -3.93 0.42 -14.53
CA GLU A 105 -3.70 0.78 -15.93
C GLU A 105 -4.80 1.72 -16.45
N GLY A 106 -4.38 2.83 -17.08
CA GLY A 106 -5.31 3.82 -17.62
C GLY A 106 -5.86 4.82 -16.59
N GLU A 107 -5.49 4.71 -15.31
CA GLU A 107 -5.89 5.66 -14.26
C GLU A 107 -4.74 6.58 -13.85
N SER A 108 -5.06 7.87 -13.65
CA SER A 108 -4.11 8.84 -13.08
C SER A 108 -4.15 8.76 -11.56
N GLY A 109 -3.32 7.91 -10.97
CA GLY A 109 -3.19 7.84 -9.51
C GLY A 109 -2.47 6.59 -9.04
N PHE A 110 -1.75 6.72 -7.93
CA PHE A 110 -1.15 5.63 -7.16
C PHE A 110 -1.08 6.07 -5.69
N GLY A 111 -0.78 5.14 -4.78
CA GLY A 111 -0.65 5.44 -3.36
C GLY A 111 -1.52 4.56 -2.46
N SER A 112 -1.55 4.90 -1.18
CA SER A 112 -2.15 4.06 -0.13
C SER A 112 -3.64 3.75 -0.34
N GLY A 113 -4.44 4.72 -0.77
CA GLY A 113 -5.88 4.53 -1.01
C GLY A 113 -6.17 3.60 -2.20
N VAL A 114 -5.43 3.75 -3.30
CA VAL A 114 -5.54 2.88 -4.48
C VAL A 114 -5.09 1.46 -4.15
N THR A 115 -3.98 1.35 -3.40
CA THR A 115 -3.44 0.08 -2.93
C THR A 115 -4.40 -0.63 -1.96
N GLN A 116 -5.05 0.12 -1.07
CA GLN A 116 -6.10 -0.43 -0.19
C GLN A 116 -7.30 -0.92 -1.00
N ASN A 117 -7.73 -0.17 -2.01
CA ASN A 117 -8.81 -0.59 -2.91
C ASN A 117 -8.46 -1.92 -3.59
N PHE A 118 -7.23 -2.05 -4.12
CA PHE A 118 -6.74 -3.30 -4.69
C PHE A 118 -6.81 -4.47 -3.69
N TYR A 119 -6.32 -4.30 -2.45
CA TYR A 119 -6.42 -5.35 -1.45
C TYR A 119 -7.86 -5.73 -1.10
N SER A 120 -8.77 -4.75 -1.03
CA SER A 120 -10.19 -5.00 -0.80
C SER A 120 -10.80 -5.80 -1.96
N THR A 121 -10.49 -5.46 -3.21
CA THR A 121 -10.96 -6.20 -4.40
C THR A 121 -10.45 -7.64 -4.38
N VAL A 122 -9.16 -7.85 -4.13
CA VAL A 122 -8.57 -9.19 -4.02
C VAL A 122 -9.22 -10.00 -2.90
N ALA A 123 -9.48 -9.38 -1.74
CA ALA A 123 -10.17 -10.05 -0.64
C ALA A 123 -11.59 -10.46 -1.02
N SER A 124 -12.35 -9.60 -1.72
CA SER A 124 -13.68 -9.92 -2.23
C SER A 124 -13.67 -11.05 -3.26
N GLU A 125 -12.67 -11.09 -4.15
CA GLU A 125 -12.51 -12.18 -5.12
C GLU A 125 -12.14 -13.50 -4.44
N LEU A 126 -11.26 -13.49 -3.43
CA LEU A 126 -10.86 -14.69 -2.68
C LEU A 126 -11.99 -15.35 -1.90
N ILE A 127 -13.01 -14.59 -1.49
CA ILE A 127 -14.20 -15.12 -0.80
C ILE A 127 -15.34 -15.45 -1.77
N ALA A 128 -15.21 -15.13 -3.06
CA ALA A 128 -16.22 -15.44 -4.06
C ALA A 128 -16.41 -16.97 -4.14
N ALA A 129 -17.65 -17.42 -4.33
CA ALA A 129 -17.98 -18.84 -4.32
C ALA A 129 -17.22 -19.64 -5.38
N GLU A 130 -17.00 -19.05 -6.55
CA GLU A 130 -16.25 -19.67 -7.64
C GLU A 130 -14.77 -19.91 -7.26
N GLU A 131 -14.10 -18.90 -6.72
CA GLU A 131 -12.71 -19.02 -6.29
C GLU A 131 -12.56 -19.86 -5.02
N SER A 132 -13.53 -19.80 -4.11
CA SER A 132 -13.57 -20.69 -2.94
C SER A 132 -13.75 -22.17 -3.32
N ALA A 133 -14.43 -22.45 -4.43
CA ALA A 133 -14.55 -23.81 -4.96
C ALA A 133 -13.25 -24.28 -5.64
N ARG A 134 -12.56 -23.39 -6.36
CA ARG A 134 -11.27 -23.68 -7.02
C ARG A 134 -10.14 -23.83 -6.01
N THR A 135 -10.10 -22.96 -5.01
CA THR A 135 -9.08 -22.92 -3.96
C THR A 135 -9.81 -22.91 -2.61
N PRO A 136 -9.99 -24.09 -1.97
CA PRO A 136 -10.81 -24.22 -0.76
C PRO A 136 -10.05 -23.72 0.48
N LEU A 137 -9.79 -22.42 0.51
CA LEU A 137 -9.17 -21.67 1.60
C LEU A 137 -10.09 -21.49 2.79
N TRP A 138 -11.41 -21.52 2.57
CA TRP A 138 -12.43 -21.26 3.58
C TRP A 138 -13.27 -22.52 3.84
N LEU A 139 -13.76 -22.68 5.07
CA LEU A 139 -14.78 -23.68 5.39
C LEU A 139 -16.10 -23.27 4.73
N GLY A 140 -16.70 -24.16 3.94
CA GLY A 140 -17.96 -23.86 3.25
C GLY A 140 -19.09 -23.62 4.25
N GLY A 141 -19.83 -22.53 4.07
CA GLY A 141 -21.10 -22.25 4.77
C GLY A 141 -22.22 -23.13 4.25
N GLY A 142 -22.12 -24.44 4.44
CA GLY A 142 -23.18 -25.40 4.15
C GLY A 142 -23.49 -26.18 5.41
N GLY A 143 -24.73 -26.11 5.89
CA GLY A 143 -25.23 -26.80 7.09
C GLY A 143 -25.08 -28.31 6.99
N GLY A 144 -23.88 -28.79 7.28
CA GLY A 144 -23.55 -30.19 7.43
C GLY A 144 -23.84 -30.60 8.86
N SER A 145 -24.77 -31.54 9.03
CA SER A 145 -25.12 -32.22 10.28
C SER A 145 -23.96 -33.08 10.82
N GLY A 146 -22.82 -32.46 11.08
CA GLY A 146 -21.62 -33.04 11.65
C GLY A 146 -21.48 -32.57 13.09
N VAL A 147 -21.57 -33.52 14.02
CA VAL A 147 -21.43 -33.31 15.46
C VAL A 147 -20.12 -32.58 15.77
N GLY A 148 -20.19 -31.32 16.19
CA GLY A 148 -19.14 -30.70 17.01
C GLY A 148 -18.40 -29.47 16.47
N ASN A 149 -18.96 -28.67 15.55
CA ASN A 149 -18.41 -27.34 15.29
C ASN A 149 -19.49 -26.28 15.52
N ASP A 150 -19.30 -25.46 16.56
CA ASP A 150 -20.11 -24.28 16.81
C ASP A 150 -20.16 -23.42 15.53
N GLU A 151 -21.35 -23.38 14.94
CA GLU A 151 -21.66 -22.69 13.70
C GLU A 151 -21.60 -21.18 13.94
N PHE A 152 -20.42 -20.60 13.76
CA PHE A 152 -20.29 -19.16 13.62
C PHE A 152 -20.97 -18.75 12.31
N ALA A 153 -22.10 -18.06 12.44
CA ALA A 153 -22.85 -17.51 11.32
C ALA A 153 -21.94 -16.62 10.45
N GLY A 154 -21.59 -17.08 9.25
CA GLY A 154 -20.83 -16.28 8.27
C GLY A 154 -19.81 -17.02 7.41
N GLY A 155 -19.43 -18.26 7.72
CA GLY A 155 -18.75 -19.16 6.77
C GLY A 155 -17.37 -18.74 6.21
N LEU A 156 -16.67 -17.80 6.86
CA LEU A 156 -15.32 -17.35 6.43
C LEU A 156 -14.22 -17.79 7.40
N PHE A 157 -14.28 -19.05 7.84
CA PHE A 157 -13.20 -19.63 8.65
C PHE A 157 -12.11 -20.20 7.76
N PRO A 158 -10.83 -19.88 7.99
CA PRO A 158 -9.74 -20.50 7.25
C PRO A 158 -9.81 -22.03 7.40
N ARG A 159 -9.78 -22.73 6.27
CA ARG A 159 -9.70 -24.19 6.26
C ARG A 159 -8.35 -24.59 6.86
N PRO A 160 -8.33 -25.47 7.87
CA PRO A 160 -7.07 -25.92 8.45
C PRO A 160 -6.23 -26.62 7.37
N LEU A 161 -4.94 -26.29 7.34
CA LEU A 161 -3.98 -26.96 6.47
C LEU A 161 -3.90 -28.43 6.89
N ASN A 162 -3.81 -29.33 5.92
CA ASN A 162 -3.61 -30.74 6.22
C ASN A 162 -2.25 -30.92 6.92
N PRO A 163 -2.20 -31.46 8.15
CA PRO A 163 -0.95 -31.61 8.90
C PRO A 163 0.09 -32.48 8.18
N HIS A 164 -0.32 -33.29 7.21
CA HIS A 164 0.56 -34.14 6.40
C HIS A 164 0.99 -33.50 5.07
N ALA A 165 0.44 -32.35 4.68
CA ALA A 165 0.81 -31.67 3.42
C ALA A 165 2.13 -30.90 3.52
N ALA A 166 2.58 -30.54 4.72
CA ALA A 166 3.81 -29.76 4.92
C ALA A 166 5.12 -30.55 4.70
N ALA A 167 5.05 -31.84 4.32
CA ALA A 167 6.21 -32.71 4.19
C ALA A 167 6.73 -32.87 2.75
N THR A 168 6.10 -32.22 1.76
CA THR A 168 6.51 -32.31 0.35
C THR A 168 6.42 -30.95 -0.32
N GLU A 169 7.43 -30.12 -0.11
CA GLU A 169 7.91 -29.09 -1.04
C GLU A 169 9.38 -28.78 -0.74
#